data_AF-A0A1I3GDF9-F1
#
_entry.id   AF-A0A1I3GDF9-F1
#
_cell.length_a   1.000
_cell.length_b   1.000
_cell.length_c   1.000
_cell.angle_alpha   90.00
_cell.angle_beta   90.00
_cell.angle_gamma   90.00
#
_symmetry.space_group_name_H-M   'P 1'
#
loop_
_entity.id
_entity.type
_entity.pdbx_description
1 polymer ?
#
loop_
_entity_poly.entity_id
_entity_poly.type
_entity_poly.pdbx_seq_one_letter_code
_entity_poly.pdbx_strand_id
1 'polypeptide(L)' 'MALIETHHLPVPAGTGRASALVSEVKGFWKGFFATAFNPYRPELHYMRGPGPAWRAKHGMDAPIRLKPRDR' A
#
# COMPACT_ATOMS: atom_id res chain seq x y z
N MET A 1 33.31 -58.98 -9.09
CA MET A 1 32.94 -57.57 -9.35
C MET A 1 31.49 -57.41 -8.89
N ALA A 2 31.26 -56.82 -7.72
CA ALA A 2 29.91 -56.61 -7.18
C ALA A 2 29.47 -55.18 -7.54
N LEU A 3 28.34 -55.05 -8.24
CA LEU A 3 27.76 -53.77 -8.63
C LEU A 3 26.97 -53.23 -7.43
N ILE A 4 27.36 -52.04 -6.94
CA ILE A 4 26.65 -51.35 -5.86
C ILE A 4 25.51 -50.58 -6.52
N GLU A 5 24.28 -50.98 -6.26
CA GLU A 5 23.09 -50.36 -6.85
C GLU A 5 22.64 -49.18 -5.96
N THR A 6 22.73 -47.97 -6.50
CA THR A 6 22.36 -46.74 -5.78
C THR A 6 20.84 -46.53 -5.85
N HIS A 7 20.12 -46.82 -4.77
CA HIS A 7 18.69 -46.52 -4.69
C HIS A 7 18.47 -45.09 -4.18
N HIS A 8 17.98 -44.21 -5.06
CA HIS A 8 17.54 -42.87 -4.71
C HIS A 8 16.12 -42.92 -4.17
N LEU A 9 15.94 -42.62 -2.88
CA LEU A 9 14.62 -42.51 -2.28
C LEU A 9 13.93 -41.24 -2.81
N PRO A 10 12.70 -41.32 -3.36
CA PRO A 10 11.96 -40.14 -3.77
C PRO A 10 11.56 -39.33 -2.53
N VAL A 11 11.96 -38.06 -2.50
CA VAL A 11 11.47 -37.10 -1.50
C VAL A 11 9.96 -36.98 -1.67
N PRO A 12 9.15 -37.31 -0.66
CA PRO A 12 7.71 -37.25 -0.80
C PRO A 12 7.28 -35.80 -1.03
N ALA A 13 6.68 -35.54 -2.19
CA ALA A 13 6.06 -34.26 -2.54
C ALA A 13 4.76 -33.98 -1.75
N GLY A 14 4.66 -34.48 -0.51
CA GLY A 14 3.45 -34.42 0.31
C GLY A 14 3.22 -33.09 1.02
N THR A 15 4.18 -32.17 0.99
CA THR A 15 4.13 -30.90 1.75
C THR A 15 3.74 -29.68 0.90
N GLY A 16 3.60 -29.85 -0.42
CA GLY A 16 3.43 -28.75 -1.37
C GLY A 16 2.13 -27.97 -1.23
N ARG A 17 1.02 -28.64 -0.89
CA ARG A 17 -0.31 -27.99 -0.83
C ARG A 17 -0.48 -27.13 0.42
N ALA A 18 0.00 -27.58 1.57
CA ALA A 18 -0.01 -26.79 2.80
C ALA A 18 0.93 -25.58 2.68
N SER A 19 2.13 -25.78 2.13
CA SER A 19 3.10 -24.71 1.89
C SER A 19 2.59 -23.65 0.89
N ALA A 20 1.89 -24.09 -0.16
CA ALA A 20 1.25 -23.20 -1.14
C ALA A 20 0.15 -22.33 -0.48
N LEU A 21 -0.73 -22.93 0.33
CA LEU A 21 -1.76 -22.16 1.05
C LEU A 21 -1.17 -21.15 2.03
N VAL A 22 -0.13 -21.54 2.78
CA VAL A 22 0.58 -20.62 3.69
C VAL A 22 1.20 -19.46 2.91
N SER A 23 1.74 -19.73 1.72
CA SER A 23 2.34 -18.70 0.85
C SER A 23 1.31 -17.70 0.32
N GLU A 24 0.12 -18.16 -0.07
CA GLU A 24 -0.97 -17.26 -0.49
C GLU A 24 -1.46 -16.38 0.66
N VAL A 25 -1.71 -16.98 1.83
CA VAL A 25 -2.15 -16.24 3.02
C VAL A 25 -1.11 -15.19 3.40
N LYS A 26 0.18 -15.54 3.38
CA LYS A 26 1.28 -14.59 3.63
C LYS A 26 1.29 -13.43 2.62
N GLY A 27 1.04 -13.72 1.34
CA GLY A 27 0.95 -12.71 0.28
C GLY A 27 -0.18 -11.71 0.54
N PHE A 28 -1.36 -12.21 0.91
CA PHE A 28 -2.51 -11.40 1.28
C PHE A 28 -2.20 -10.48 2.48
N TRP A 29 -1.68 -11.06 3.58
CA TRP A 29 -1.36 -10.27 4.77
C TRP A 29 -0.33 -9.18 4.50
N LYS A 30 0.70 -9.46 3.69
CA LYS A 30 1.69 -8.44 3.29
C LYS A 30 1.04 -7.24 2.60
N GLY A 31 0.14 -7.47 1.65
CA GLY A 31 -0.59 -6.40 0.95
C GLY A 31 -1.58 -5.65 1.86
N PHE A 32 -2.26 -6.38 2.73
CA PHE A 32 -3.17 -5.81 3.72
C PHE A 32 -2.45 -4.85 4.67
N PHE A 33 -1.34 -5.26 5.28
CA PHE A 33 -0.56 -4.40 6.18
C PHE A 33 -0.01 -3.17 5.46
N ALA A 34 0.48 -3.31 4.22
CA ALA A 34 0.97 -2.19 3.44
C ALA A 34 -0.12 -1.14 3.16
N THR A 35 -1.35 -1.58 2.92
CA THR A 35 -2.48 -0.67 2.64
C THR A 35 -3.08 -0.10 3.91
N ALA A 36 -3.32 -0.94 4.92
CA ALA A 36 -3.99 -0.57 6.17
C ALA A 36 -3.16 0.40 7.01
N PHE A 37 -1.83 0.26 6.99
CA PHE A 37 -0.91 1.13 7.72
C PHE A 37 -0.23 2.14 6.79
N ASN A 38 -0.73 2.33 5.56
CA ASN A 38 -0.25 3.42 4.72
C ASN A 38 -0.62 4.75 5.40
N PRO A 39 0.35 5.60 5.75
CA PRO A 39 0.06 6.88 6.38
C PRO A 39 -0.95 7.65 5.54
N TYR A 40 -2.08 8.02 6.14
CA TYR A 40 -3.01 8.93 5.50
C TYR A 40 -2.24 10.20 5.17
N ARG A 41 -2.17 10.53 3.88
CA ARG A 41 -1.53 11.73 3.34
C ARG A 41 -2.60 12.77 3.08
N PRO A 42 -3.04 13.51 4.13
CA PRO A 42 -4.04 14.54 3.97
C PRO A 42 -3.59 15.58 2.93
N GLU A 43 -2.28 15.71 2.66
CA GLU A 43 -1.71 16.63 1.66
C GLU A 43 -2.12 16.44 0.21
N LEU A 44 -2.63 15.27 -0.12
CA LEU A 44 -3.25 15.01 -1.41
C LEU A 44 -4.75 15.35 -1.43
N HIS A 45 -5.37 15.43 -0.26
CA HIS A 45 -6.83 15.43 -0.08
C HIS A 45 -7.36 16.76 0.48
N TYR A 46 -6.52 17.57 1.13
CA TYR A 46 -6.88 18.94 1.43
C TYR A 46 -6.80 19.78 0.16
N MET A 47 -7.95 20.34 -0.18
CA MET A 47 -8.12 21.31 -1.25
C MET A 47 -7.14 22.47 -1.04
N ARG A 48 -6.38 22.75 -2.09
CA ARG A 48 -5.45 23.89 -2.17
C ARG A 48 -6.14 25.19 -1.74
N GLY A 49 -5.79 25.64 -0.55
CA GLY A 49 -6.12 26.96 -0.03
C GLY A 49 -7.60 27.20 0.26
N PRO A 50 -7.92 28.39 0.77
CA PRO A 50 -9.28 28.76 1.10
C PRO A 50 -10.20 28.74 -0.13
N GLY A 51 -11.20 27.87 -0.07
CA GLY A 51 -12.25 27.78 -1.09
C GLY A 51 -13.10 29.05 -1.20
N PRO A 52 -13.94 29.19 -2.24
CA PRO A 52 -14.77 30.37 -2.48
C PRO A 52 -15.66 30.75 -1.28
N ALA A 53 -16.21 29.76 -0.57
CA ALA A 53 -17.04 29.98 0.61
C ALA A 53 -16.26 30.57 1.80
N TRP A 54 -14.97 30.25 1.93
CA TRP A 54 -14.10 30.87 2.93
C TRP A 54 -13.74 32.30 2.53
N ARG A 55 -13.49 32.55 1.23
CA ARG A 55 -13.23 33.90 0.72
C ARG A 55 -14.41 34.84 0.90
N ALA A 56 -15.65 34.35 0.76
CA ALA A 56 -16.84 35.15 1.02
C ALA A 56 -16.97 35.61 2.48
N LYS A 57 -16.39 34.86 3.43
CA LYS A 57 -16.44 35.17 4.87
C LYS A 57 -15.28 36.04 5.34
N HIS A 58 -14.09 35.87 4.75
CA HIS A 58 -12.86 36.53 5.22
C HIS A 58 -12.30 37.60 4.28
N GLY A 59 -12.88 37.77 3.09
CA GLY A 59 -12.60 38.90 2.21
C GLY A 59 -11.11 39.11 1.88
N MET A 60 -10.71 40.37 1.72
CA MET A 60 -9.31 40.80 1.53
C MET A 60 -8.52 40.92 2.83
N ASP A 61 -9.18 40.79 3.98
CA ASP A 61 -8.57 40.84 5.32
C ASP A 61 -8.02 39.49 5.79
N ALA A 62 -8.11 38.47 4.93
CA ALA A 62 -7.48 37.18 5.16
C ALA A 62 -5.96 37.37 5.36
N PRO A 63 -5.36 36.84 6.44
CA PRO A 63 -3.92 36.94 6.68
C PRO A 63 -3.08 36.21 5.62
N ILE A 64 -3.73 35.39 4.79
CA ILE A 64 -3.14 34.67 3.67
C ILE A 64 -3.27 35.57 2.44
N ARG A 65 -2.19 36.25 2.05
CA ARG A 65 -2.12 37.06 0.83
C ARG A 65 -2.30 36.17 -0.41
N LEU A 66 -3.54 35.93 -0.79
CA LEU A 66 -3.90 35.25 -2.04
C LEU A 66 -3.55 36.19 -3.20
N LYS A 67 -2.74 35.70 -4.13
CA LYS A 67 -2.32 36.43 -5.33
C LYS A 67 -3.57 37.02 -6.04
N PRO A 68 -3.56 38.30 -6.44
CA PRO A 68 -4.68 38.89 -7.16
C PRO A 68 -5.00 38.05 -8.39
N ARG A 69 -6.28 37.77 -8.61
CA ARG A 69 -6.75 37.17 -9.86
C ARG A 69 -6.60 38.26 -10.92
N ASP A 70 -5.60 38.14 -11.79
CA ASP A 70 -5.54 38.95 -13.00
C ASP A 70 -6.83 38.72 -13.77
N ARG A 71 -7.54 39.81 -14.04
CA ARG A 71 -8.87 39.84 -14.65
C ARG A 71 -8.75 40.13 -16.13
#